data_AF-A0AA85BVR0-F1
#
_entry.id   AF-A0AA85BVR0-F1
#
_cell.length_a   1.000
_cell.length_b   1.000
_cell.length_c   1.000
_cell.angle_alpha   90.00
_cell.angle_beta   90.00
_cell.angle_gamma   90.00
#
_symmetry.space_group_name_H-M   'P 1'
#
loop_
_entity.id
_entity.type
_entity.pdbx_description
1 polymer ?
#
loop_
_entity_poly.entity_id
_entity_poly.type
_entity_poly.pdbx_seq_one_letter_code
_entity_poly.pdbx_strand_id
1 'polypeptide(L)'
;MGLTWRLRLSYAIGHILNDLCASVWFTYTLVFFKFGIGIPTSMAGLIILVGQLVDGLMTPVIGLLSDRFSSQSSVPLLISSSSHSLSASSSVTRNNFNDRLHDSNDHLANHNKNYMSTDSSDVINSTGNNNSPFFQRFNSVLRRFRPFGRKIWHLCGSILIIFSFPLIFGPPLGSSNISTLAKMIYYLPLVAIFQAGWAAVQITHLALINELSMESSERTLLTSLRYLFTVLSNLLVYISTFLLLQHQNHVDNNNNIRNDTSIKNSMNDMLPLRKLLNYNEVEYIMLPMVMTSHPLSKCSNSSLSSPSIIDFGKDDIPAFQKLGFTIIGVGGLTMLLFHFGVRKKDFIHNVRPITVVDNPNHESVSQIKHPAYIITTWRDWLRLPLFWILGFFYMFVRLIVNVSQAYLTIYLLHSLRLPKVTMALVPLTVYLTSIATTMVQKPIQDLISREDISLNEEKKRRKRQ
;
A
#
# COMPACT_ATOMS: atom_id res chain seq x y z
N MET A 1 18.02 6.55 -21.98
CA MET A 1 18.51 7.41 -20.87
C MET A 1 17.74 6.99 -19.63
N GLY A 2 18.42 6.43 -18.62
CA GLY A 2 17.77 5.79 -17.47
C GLY A 2 17.01 6.78 -16.56
N LEU A 3 16.14 6.26 -15.70
CA LEU A 3 15.37 7.09 -14.77
C LEU A 3 16.29 7.76 -13.75
N THR A 4 15.99 9.01 -13.39
CA THR A 4 16.73 9.71 -12.32
C THR A 4 16.53 9.00 -10.97
N TRP A 5 17.56 9.01 -10.11
CA TRP A 5 17.48 8.45 -8.75
C TRP A 5 16.33 9.04 -7.92
N ARG A 6 16.05 10.35 -8.08
CA ARG A 6 14.89 10.98 -7.43
C ARG A 6 13.59 10.27 -7.78
N LEU A 7 13.38 9.96 -9.06
CA LEU A 7 12.16 9.31 -9.54
C LEU A 7 12.07 7.85 -9.07
N ARG A 8 13.19 7.12 -9.11
CA ARG A 8 13.27 5.72 -8.63
C ARG A 8 12.89 5.62 -7.16
N LEU A 9 13.46 6.47 -6.31
CA LEU A 9 13.13 6.51 -4.88
C LEU A 9 11.69 6.96 -4.66
N SER A 10 11.23 8.00 -5.36
CA SER A 10 9.85 8.50 -5.24
C SER A 10 8.82 7.42 -5.55
N TYR A 11 9.04 6.64 -6.63
CA TYR A 11 8.18 5.50 -6.95
C TYR A 11 8.18 4.46 -5.83
N ALA A 12 9.35 4.06 -5.36
CA ALA A 12 9.48 2.99 -4.38
C ALA A 12 8.80 3.32 -3.03
N ILE A 13 8.92 4.57 -2.57
CA ILE A 13 8.27 5.00 -1.31
C ILE A 13 6.75 5.14 -1.41
N GLY A 14 6.19 5.19 -2.63
CA GLY A 14 4.74 5.35 -2.84
C GLY A 14 3.89 4.20 -2.31
N HIS A 15 4.49 3.03 -2.11
CA HIS A 15 3.80 1.84 -1.61
C HIS A 15 3.85 1.68 -0.08
N ILE A 16 4.71 2.45 0.61
CA ILE A 16 5.01 2.28 2.04
C ILE A 16 3.74 2.36 2.90
N LEU A 17 2.82 3.28 2.62
CA LEU A 17 1.56 3.40 3.37
C LEU A 17 0.78 2.08 3.36
N ASN A 18 0.69 1.43 2.18
CA ASN A 18 -0.01 0.17 2.04
C ASN A 18 0.72 -0.93 2.82
N ASP A 19 2.04 -1.05 2.64
CA ASP A 19 2.86 -2.07 3.32
C ASP A 19 2.78 -1.98 4.86
N LEU A 20 2.82 -0.76 5.41
CA LEU A 20 2.67 -0.53 6.85
C LEU A 20 1.29 -0.99 7.35
N CYS A 21 0.22 -0.62 6.64
CA CYS A 21 -1.14 -1.04 6.98
C CYS A 21 -1.30 -2.56 6.86
N ALA A 22 -0.67 -3.18 5.86
CA ALA A 22 -0.70 -4.62 5.60
C ALA A 22 -0.19 -5.41 6.80
N SER A 23 0.98 -5.03 7.29
CA SER A 23 1.67 -5.73 8.36
C SER A 23 0.84 -5.75 9.63
N VAL A 24 0.22 -4.62 9.97
CA VAL A 24 -0.71 -4.55 11.10
C VAL A 24 -2.00 -5.31 10.81
N TRP A 25 -2.55 -5.15 9.60
CA TRP A 25 -3.80 -5.78 9.19
C TRP A 25 -3.75 -7.30 9.34
N PHE A 26 -2.73 -7.94 8.75
CA PHE A 26 -2.61 -9.39 8.72
C PHE A 26 -2.15 -10.00 10.05
N THR A 27 -1.35 -9.28 10.84
CA THR A 27 -0.73 -9.84 12.06
C THR A 27 -1.56 -9.60 13.32
N TYR A 28 -2.21 -8.42 13.42
CA TYR A 28 -2.76 -7.95 14.70
C TYR A 28 -4.28 -7.73 14.71
N THR A 29 -4.93 -7.51 13.57
CA THR A 29 -6.37 -7.19 13.52
C THR A 29 -7.24 -8.26 14.17
N LEU A 30 -6.96 -9.54 13.91
CA LEU A 30 -7.78 -10.64 14.44
C LEU A 30 -7.64 -10.76 15.97
N VAL A 31 -6.42 -10.58 16.49
CA VAL A 31 -6.15 -10.47 17.93
C VAL A 31 -6.86 -9.27 18.54
N PHE A 32 -6.77 -8.11 17.90
CA PHE A 32 -7.40 -6.87 18.36
C PHE A 32 -8.92 -7.02 18.46
N PHE A 33 -9.58 -7.57 17.44
CA PHE A 33 -11.03 -7.80 17.50
C PHE A 33 -11.43 -8.83 18.56
N LYS A 34 -10.68 -9.94 18.66
CA LYS A 34 -11.01 -11.02 19.62
C LYS A 34 -10.78 -10.60 21.07
N PHE A 35 -9.59 -10.10 21.38
CA PHE A 35 -9.16 -9.87 22.76
C PHE A 35 -9.23 -8.40 23.20
N GLY A 36 -8.94 -7.45 22.30
CA GLY A 36 -9.05 -6.02 22.61
C GLY A 36 -10.51 -5.57 22.70
N ILE A 37 -11.25 -5.70 21.60
CA ILE A 37 -12.66 -5.25 21.51
C ILE A 37 -13.63 -6.27 22.12
N GLY A 38 -13.26 -7.55 22.20
CA GLY A 38 -14.13 -8.61 22.71
C GLY A 38 -15.26 -8.97 21.73
N ILE A 39 -14.98 -9.03 20.44
CA ILE A 39 -15.89 -9.56 19.42
C ILE A 39 -15.76 -11.10 19.43
N PRO A 40 -16.87 -11.86 19.41
CA PRO A 40 -16.84 -13.31 19.28
C PRO A 40 -16.00 -13.76 18.08
N THR A 41 -15.25 -14.86 18.21
CA THR A 41 -14.27 -15.28 17.19
C THR A 41 -14.89 -15.53 15.80
N SER A 42 -16.12 -16.08 15.74
CA SER A 42 -16.85 -16.25 14.48
C SER A 42 -17.16 -14.93 13.78
N MET A 43 -17.55 -13.92 14.54
CA MET A 43 -17.88 -12.59 14.03
C MET A 43 -16.63 -11.81 13.61
N ALA A 44 -15.54 -11.92 14.37
CA ALA A 44 -14.24 -11.36 13.97
C ALA A 44 -13.75 -11.97 12.65
N GLY A 45 -13.88 -13.30 12.50
CA GLY A 45 -13.59 -13.99 11.23
C GLY A 45 -14.47 -13.49 10.07
N LEU A 46 -15.75 -13.23 10.32
CA LEU A 46 -16.66 -12.67 9.31
C LEU A 46 -16.24 -11.26 8.85
N ILE A 47 -15.80 -10.39 9.77
CA ILE A 47 -15.27 -9.06 9.39
C ILE A 47 -14.08 -9.20 8.45
N ILE A 48 -13.13 -10.08 8.79
CA ILE A 48 -11.96 -10.32 7.94
C ILE A 48 -12.38 -10.89 6.58
N LEU A 49 -13.32 -11.85 6.56
CA LEU A 49 -13.84 -12.45 5.32
C LEU A 49 -14.48 -11.42 4.40
N VAL A 50 -15.33 -10.54 4.94
CA VAL A 50 -15.93 -9.44 4.16
C VAL A 50 -14.84 -8.54 3.59
N GLY A 51 -13.80 -8.25 4.37
CA GLY A 51 -12.66 -7.50 3.88
C GLY A 51 -11.96 -8.15 2.68
N GLN A 52 -11.69 -9.46 2.75
CA GLN A 52 -11.09 -10.20 1.63
C GLN A 52 -12.00 -10.24 0.39
N LEU A 53 -13.32 -10.36 0.59
CA LEU A 53 -14.29 -10.34 -0.50
C LEU A 53 -14.28 -8.98 -1.22
N VAL A 54 -14.28 -7.89 -0.45
CA VAL A 54 -14.22 -6.53 -1.01
C VAL A 54 -12.91 -6.31 -1.76
N ASP A 55 -11.76 -6.71 -1.22
CA ASP A 55 -10.47 -6.61 -1.93
C ASP A 55 -10.49 -7.38 -3.25
N GLY A 56 -10.98 -8.63 -3.23
CA GLY A 56 -11.10 -9.48 -4.41
C GLY A 56 -12.01 -8.92 -5.50
N LEU A 57 -13.09 -8.22 -5.12
CA LEU A 57 -14.02 -7.57 -6.06
C LEU A 57 -13.49 -6.22 -6.56
N MET A 58 -12.92 -5.41 -5.67
CA MET A 58 -12.45 -4.06 -6.00
C MET A 58 -11.21 -4.11 -6.87
N THR A 59 -10.38 -5.14 -6.72
CA THR A 59 -9.15 -5.32 -7.50
C THR A 59 -9.39 -5.25 -9.03
N PRO A 60 -10.19 -6.14 -9.64
CA PRO A 60 -10.45 -6.07 -11.08
C PRO A 60 -11.20 -4.79 -11.49
N VAL A 61 -12.13 -4.31 -10.65
CA VAL A 61 -12.89 -3.07 -10.91
C VAL A 61 -11.95 -1.89 -11.04
N ILE A 62 -11.04 -1.69 -10.09
CA ILE A 62 -10.10 -0.57 -10.10
C ILE A 62 -9.05 -0.74 -11.20
N GLY A 63 -8.61 -1.98 -11.48
CA GLY A 63 -7.77 -2.27 -12.64
C GLY A 63 -8.38 -1.72 -13.93
N LEU A 64 -9.62 -2.14 -14.24
CA LEU A 64 -10.34 -1.71 -15.44
C LEU A 64 -10.64 -0.21 -15.48
N LEU A 65 -11.05 0.38 -14.35
CA LEU A 65 -11.35 1.82 -14.30
C LEU A 65 -10.08 2.66 -14.44
N SER A 66 -9.01 2.28 -13.75
CA SER A 66 -7.74 3.00 -13.83
C SER A 66 -7.13 2.96 -15.24
N ASP A 67 -7.30 1.85 -15.98
CA ASP A 67 -6.89 1.74 -17.39
C ASP A 67 -7.65 2.72 -18.29
N ARG A 68 -8.99 2.78 -18.18
CA ARG A 68 -9.85 3.63 -19.01
C ARG A 68 -9.53 5.11 -18.86
N PHE A 69 -9.37 5.59 -17.63
CA PHE A 69 -9.10 7.01 -17.35
C PHE A 69 -7.64 7.41 -17.65
N SER A 70 -6.70 6.46 -17.58
CA SER A 70 -5.32 6.71 -18.04
C SER A 70 -5.24 6.91 -19.55
N SER A 71 -5.94 6.07 -20.33
CA SER A 71 -5.98 6.17 -21.79
C SER A 71 -6.64 7.47 -22.29
N GLN A 72 -7.73 7.93 -21.65
CA GLN A 72 -8.42 9.16 -22.04
C GLN A 72 -7.61 10.46 -21.78
N SER A 73 -6.68 10.45 -20.81
CA SER A 73 -5.84 11.61 -20.53
C SER A 73 -4.78 11.93 -21.61
N SER A 74 -4.69 11.07 -22.63
CA SER A 74 -3.82 11.21 -23.82
C SER A 74 -4.47 11.93 -25.01
N VAL A 75 -5.78 12.20 -24.98
CA VAL A 75 -6.47 12.91 -26.07
C VAL A 75 -6.83 14.32 -25.60
N PRO A 76 -6.36 15.40 -26.26
CA PRO A 76 -6.89 16.73 -25.99
C PRO A 76 -8.37 16.72 -26.37
N LEU A 77 -9.24 16.91 -25.38
CA LEU A 77 -10.67 17.14 -25.54
C LEU A 77 -10.90 18.39 -26.39
N LEU A 78 -11.00 18.23 -27.70
CA LEU A 78 -11.77 19.12 -28.57
C LEU A 78 -13.13 18.45 -28.79
N ILE A 79 -14.03 18.65 -27.84
CA ILE A 79 -15.47 18.54 -28.08
C ILE A 79 -16.06 19.90 -27.76
N SER A 80 -16.05 20.78 -28.77
CA SER A 80 -17.07 21.81 -28.88
C SER A 80 -18.33 21.12 -29.39
N SER A 81 -19.34 21.05 -28.54
CA SER A 81 -20.69 20.58 -28.83
C SER A 81 -21.28 21.23 -30.08
N SER A 82 -21.89 20.40 -30.92
CA SER A 82 -22.81 20.75 -31.99
C SER A 82 -23.93 21.67 -31.50
N SER A 83 -24.17 22.78 -32.20
CA SER A 83 -25.48 23.40 -32.29
C SER A 83 -25.86 23.49 -33.76
N HIS A 84 -26.93 22.79 -34.12
CA HIS A 84 -27.60 22.94 -35.39
C HIS A 84 -28.12 24.39 -35.51
N SER A 85 -27.79 25.07 -36.60
CA SER A 85 -28.69 26.08 -37.18
C SER A 85 -28.66 25.90 -38.70
N LEU A 86 -29.84 25.67 -39.26
CA LEU A 86 -30.08 25.73 -40.69
C LEU A 86 -29.89 27.16 -41.16
N SER A 87 -29.09 27.36 -42.20
CA SER A 87 -29.41 28.32 -43.25
C SER A 87 -28.78 27.88 -44.56
N ALA A 88 -29.65 27.65 -45.54
CA ALA A 88 -29.28 27.46 -46.93
C ALA A 88 -28.73 28.78 -47.49
N SER A 89 -27.74 28.70 -48.38
CA SER A 89 -27.87 29.17 -49.77
C SER A 89 -26.51 29.16 -50.49
N SER A 90 -26.53 28.59 -51.71
CA SER A 90 -25.88 29.07 -52.94
C SER A 90 -24.37 29.42 -52.88
N SER A 91 -23.43 28.85 -53.62
CA SER A 91 -23.37 28.42 -55.02
C SER A 91 -22.05 28.98 -55.59
N VAL A 92 -21.53 28.34 -56.64
CA VAL A 92 -20.60 28.87 -57.64
C VAL A 92 -19.09 28.64 -57.42
N THR A 93 -18.66 27.62 -58.15
CA THR A 93 -17.38 27.36 -58.80
C THR A 93 -16.75 28.57 -59.52
N ARG A 94 -15.44 28.81 -59.35
CA ARG A 94 -14.50 29.26 -60.40
C ARG A 94 -13.08 29.31 -59.80
N ASN A 95 -12.20 28.35 -60.10
CA ASN A 95 -11.29 28.26 -61.26
C ASN A 95 -10.42 29.51 -61.53
N ASN A 96 -9.12 29.24 -61.42
CA ASN A 96 -8.04 29.56 -62.35
C ASN A 96 -7.19 30.83 -62.15
N PHE A 97 -5.88 30.54 -62.13
CA PHE A 97 -4.80 31.21 -62.88
C PHE A 97 -4.59 32.71 -62.65
N ASN A 98 -3.43 33.10 -62.12
CA ASN A 98 -2.23 33.24 -62.95
C ASN A 98 -1.02 33.71 -62.13
N ASP A 99 0.13 33.22 -62.59
CA ASP A 99 1.47 33.73 -62.32
C ASP A 99 1.60 35.23 -62.61
N ARG A 100 2.48 35.93 -61.88
CA ARG A 100 3.72 36.50 -62.47
C ARG A 100 4.50 37.35 -61.46
N LEU A 101 5.81 37.09 -61.50
CA LEU A 101 6.93 37.91 -61.04
C LEU A 101 6.84 39.36 -61.54
N HIS A 102 7.23 40.32 -60.71
CA HIS A 102 8.24 41.29 -61.13
C HIS A 102 8.94 42.01 -59.95
N ASP A 103 10.17 42.33 -60.28
CA ASP A 103 11.32 42.78 -59.51
C ASP A 103 11.34 44.31 -59.25
N SER A 104 12.28 44.70 -58.38
CA SER A 104 13.04 45.98 -58.39
C SER A 104 12.65 47.17 -57.50
N ASN A 105 13.73 47.73 -56.95
CA ASN A 105 13.92 48.87 -56.06
C ASN A 105 13.45 50.22 -56.64
N ASP A 106 13.05 51.18 -55.79
CA ASP A 106 13.78 52.45 -55.62
C ASP A 106 13.18 53.41 -54.55
N HIS A 107 14.09 54.23 -54.01
CA HIS A 107 13.98 55.19 -52.91
C HIS A 107 13.05 56.40 -53.14
N LEU A 108 12.32 56.85 -52.10
CA LEU A 108 12.11 58.30 -51.83
C LEU A 108 11.67 58.64 -50.37
N ALA A 109 12.56 59.38 -49.70
CA ALA A 109 12.43 60.45 -48.69
C ALA A 109 11.16 60.65 -47.79
N ASN A 110 11.43 60.59 -46.48
CA ASN A 110 11.32 61.69 -45.49
C ASN A 110 9.92 62.22 -45.05
N HIS A 111 9.46 61.87 -43.83
CA HIS A 111 9.22 62.79 -42.68
C HIS A 111 8.40 62.13 -41.56
N ASN A 112 8.86 62.32 -40.31
CA ASN A 112 8.12 62.44 -39.05
C ASN A 112 6.96 61.46 -38.73
N LYS A 113 7.15 60.64 -37.69
CA LYS A 113 6.48 60.79 -36.38
C LYS A 113 6.85 59.65 -35.42
N ASN A 114 7.23 60.03 -34.20
CA ASN A 114 7.29 59.15 -33.04
C ASN A 114 5.96 58.42 -32.84
N TYR A 115 5.90 57.10 -33.05
CA TYR A 115 4.93 56.22 -32.39
C TYR A 115 5.47 54.80 -32.32
N MET A 116 5.90 54.40 -31.13
CA MET A 116 5.82 53.01 -30.69
C MET A 116 4.35 52.78 -30.31
N SER A 117 3.53 52.37 -31.29
CA SER A 117 2.14 51.96 -31.07
C SER A 117 2.17 50.55 -30.46
N THR A 118 1.90 50.40 -29.16
CA THR A 118 0.54 50.16 -28.63
C THR A 118 -0.19 49.05 -29.38
N ASP A 119 0.15 47.80 -29.11
CA ASP A 119 -0.92 46.81 -28.91
C ASP A 119 -1.26 46.83 -27.43
N SER A 120 -2.18 47.74 -27.15
CA SER A 120 -2.92 47.83 -25.92
C SER A 120 -3.53 46.46 -25.61
N SER A 121 -3.04 45.88 -24.52
CA SER A 121 -3.92 45.34 -23.50
C SER A 121 -5.17 46.20 -23.38
N ASP A 122 -6.33 45.58 -23.58
CA ASP A 122 -7.67 45.92 -23.03
C ASP A 122 -8.68 45.25 -23.98
N VAL A 123 -9.64 44.42 -23.59
CA VAL A 123 -10.46 44.38 -22.38
C VAL A 123 -11.00 42.94 -22.26
N ILE A 124 -10.71 42.24 -21.17
CA ILE A 124 -11.73 41.33 -20.61
C ILE A 124 -12.06 41.91 -19.25
N ASN A 125 -13.28 42.41 -19.17
CA ASN A 125 -13.89 43.04 -18.02
C ASN A 125 -13.54 42.29 -16.73
N SER A 126 -12.86 43.03 -15.87
CA SER A 126 -12.85 42.88 -14.43
C SER A 126 -14.29 42.83 -13.93
N THR A 127 -14.85 41.63 -13.78
CA THR A 127 -15.69 41.34 -12.62
C THR A 127 -14.74 40.87 -11.53
N GLY A 128 -14.45 41.79 -10.61
CA GLY A 128 -13.41 41.69 -9.60
C GLY A 128 -13.38 40.33 -8.93
N ASN A 129 -12.25 39.65 -9.03
CA ASN A 129 -11.90 38.57 -8.13
C ASN A 129 -10.61 38.96 -7.44
N ASN A 130 -10.75 39.62 -6.28
CA ASN A 130 -9.70 39.90 -5.30
C ASN A 130 -9.18 38.58 -4.70
N ASN A 131 -8.69 37.68 -5.54
CA ASN A 131 -8.01 36.49 -5.11
C ASN A 131 -6.57 36.87 -4.79
N SER A 132 -6.29 36.93 -3.48
CA SER A 132 -4.99 37.27 -2.90
C SER A 132 -3.82 36.58 -3.64
N PRO A 133 -2.60 37.16 -3.64
CA PRO A 133 -1.41 36.50 -4.20
C PRO A 133 -1.16 35.12 -3.58
N PHE A 134 -1.63 34.92 -2.35
CA PHE A 134 -1.75 33.61 -1.72
C PHE A 134 -2.65 32.66 -2.51
N PHE A 135 -3.87 33.06 -2.88
CA PHE A 135 -4.80 32.24 -3.66
C PHE A 135 -4.28 31.89 -5.05
N GLN A 136 -3.48 32.76 -5.67
CA GLN A 136 -2.82 32.47 -6.96
C GLN A 136 -1.64 31.49 -6.82
N ARG A 137 -0.81 31.65 -5.77
CA ARG A 137 0.23 30.66 -5.44
C ARG A 137 -0.38 29.32 -5.02
N PHE A 138 -1.45 29.35 -4.24
CA PHE A 138 -2.23 28.21 -3.82
C PHE A 138 -2.83 27.48 -5.03
N ASN A 139 -3.44 28.21 -5.98
CA ASN A 139 -3.94 27.62 -7.23
C ASN A 139 -2.82 27.06 -8.11
N SER A 140 -1.64 27.67 -8.13
CA SER A 140 -0.48 27.14 -8.86
C SER A 140 0.08 25.86 -8.24
N VAL A 141 0.08 25.79 -6.90
CA VAL A 141 0.40 24.57 -6.13
C VAL A 141 -0.67 23.50 -6.34
N LEU A 142 -1.96 23.88 -6.34
CA LEU A 142 -3.08 22.97 -6.63
C LEU A 142 -3.01 22.37 -8.03
N ARG A 143 -2.65 23.17 -9.05
CA ARG A 143 -2.42 22.67 -10.41
C ARG A 143 -1.25 21.69 -10.50
N ARG A 144 -0.22 21.87 -9.66
CA ARG A 144 0.89 20.89 -9.51
C ARG A 144 0.47 19.63 -8.75
N PHE A 145 -0.54 19.72 -7.89
CA PHE A 145 -1.09 18.61 -7.12
C PHE A 145 -2.14 17.78 -7.89
N ARG A 146 -2.75 18.31 -8.97
CA ARG A 146 -3.79 17.61 -9.74
C ARG A 146 -3.28 16.24 -10.22
N PRO A 147 -3.75 15.12 -9.66
CA PRO A 147 -3.31 13.80 -10.10
C PRO A 147 -3.94 13.49 -11.46
N PHE A 148 -3.21 12.75 -12.29
CA PHE A 148 -3.64 12.38 -13.65
C PHE A 148 -3.58 10.86 -13.82
N GLY A 149 -4.45 10.29 -14.65
CA GLY A 149 -4.48 8.84 -14.94
C GLY A 149 -4.52 7.95 -13.69
N ARG A 150 -3.64 6.96 -13.60
CA ARG A 150 -3.59 6.04 -12.44
C ARG A 150 -3.27 6.72 -11.11
N LYS A 151 -2.61 7.88 -11.16
CA LYS A 151 -2.21 8.60 -9.95
C LYS A 151 -3.42 9.18 -9.20
N ILE A 152 -4.55 9.47 -9.85
CA ILE A 152 -5.77 9.90 -9.12
C ILE A 152 -6.37 8.76 -8.32
N TRP A 153 -6.36 7.55 -8.88
CA TRP A 153 -6.83 6.35 -8.21
C TRP A 153 -5.93 5.98 -7.03
N HIS A 154 -4.61 6.12 -7.18
CA HIS A 154 -3.66 5.99 -6.08
C HIS A 154 -3.93 7.01 -4.94
N LEU A 155 -4.13 8.29 -5.28
CA LEU A 155 -4.46 9.34 -4.30
C LEU A 155 -5.75 9.00 -3.56
N CYS A 156 -6.81 8.68 -4.30
CA CYS A 156 -8.12 8.36 -3.76
C CYS A 156 -8.05 7.18 -2.80
N GLY A 157 -7.41 6.07 -3.22
CA GLY A 157 -7.20 4.92 -2.35
C GLY A 157 -6.42 5.25 -1.08
N SER A 158 -5.37 6.07 -1.20
CA SER A 158 -4.57 6.51 -0.05
C SER A 158 -5.40 7.32 0.95
N ILE A 159 -6.26 8.23 0.48
CA ILE A 159 -7.16 9.01 1.34
C ILE A 159 -8.15 8.10 2.07
N LEU A 160 -8.70 7.10 1.37
CA LEU A 160 -9.60 6.12 1.98
C LEU A 160 -8.90 5.33 3.10
N ILE A 161 -7.65 4.90 2.88
CA ILE A 161 -6.83 4.22 3.90
C ILE A 161 -6.57 5.14 5.10
N ILE A 162 -6.10 6.37 4.86
CA ILE A 162 -5.77 7.34 5.91
C ILE A 162 -6.96 7.62 6.83
N PHE A 163 -8.18 7.70 6.26
CA PHE A 163 -9.39 7.93 7.03
C PHE A 163 -9.90 6.68 7.76
N SER A 164 -9.96 5.54 7.07
CA SER A 164 -10.57 4.32 7.62
C SER A 164 -9.68 3.57 8.60
N PHE A 165 -8.37 3.52 8.37
CA PHE A 165 -7.48 2.63 9.12
C PHE A 165 -7.35 2.96 10.61
N PRO A 166 -7.16 4.24 11.04
CA PRO A 166 -7.14 4.56 12.47
C PRO A 166 -8.46 4.24 13.19
N LEU A 167 -9.59 4.36 12.47
CA LEU A 167 -10.93 4.10 13.01
C LEU A 167 -11.18 2.61 13.28
N ILE A 168 -10.46 1.72 12.59
CA ILE A 168 -10.51 0.26 12.83
C ILE A 168 -9.88 -0.09 14.18
N PHE A 169 -8.79 0.59 14.57
CA PHE A 169 -8.03 0.28 15.78
C PHE A 169 -8.49 1.06 17.03
N GLY A 170 -9.72 1.58 17.06
CA GLY A 170 -10.33 2.23 18.21
C GLY A 170 -11.65 1.58 18.67
N PRO A 171 -12.11 1.83 19.90
CA PRO A 171 -13.41 1.38 20.36
C PRO A 171 -14.52 2.12 19.58
N PRO A 172 -15.64 1.44 19.27
CA PRO A 172 -16.74 2.08 18.55
C PRO A 172 -17.32 3.23 19.37
N LEU A 173 -17.26 4.45 18.83
CA LEU A 173 -17.80 5.68 19.45
C LEU A 173 -17.31 5.97 20.89
N GLY A 174 -16.16 5.44 21.29
CA GLY A 174 -15.61 5.65 22.63
C GLY A 174 -16.31 4.89 23.77
N SER A 175 -17.27 4.01 23.46
CA SER A 175 -17.96 3.20 24.48
C SER A 175 -17.55 1.73 24.40
N SER A 176 -17.16 1.17 25.55
CA SER A 176 -16.63 -0.20 25.67
C SER A 176 -17.72 -1.28 25.80
N ASN A 177 -18.97 -0.88 26.08
CA ASN A 177 -20.09 -1.78 26.36
C ASN A 177 -21.22 -1.64 25.31
N ILE A 178 -20.85 -1.86 24.05
CA ILE A 178 -21.80 -1.88 22.93
C ILE A 178 -22.10 -3.34 22.54
N SER A 179 -23.34 -3.60 22.10
CA SER A 179 -23.75 -4.93 21.64
C SER A 179 -22.88 -5.43 20.48
N THR A 180 -22.70 -6.75 20.39
CA THR A 180 -21.89 -7.36 19.32
C THR A 180 -22.35 -6.92 17.92
N LEU A 181 -23.67 -6.83 17.70
CA LEU A 181 -24.22 -6.39 16.42
C LEU A 181 -23.83 -4.95 16.08
N ALA A 182 -23.89 -4.03 17.05
CA ALA A 182 -23.49 -2.65 16.82
C ALA A 182 -21.98 -2.51 16.56
N LYS A 183 -21.14 -3.34 17.18
CA LYS A 183 -19.72 -3.47 16.81
C LYS A 183 -19.57 -3.88 15.33
N MET A 184 -20.36 -4.86 14.87
CA MET A 184 -20.33 -5.31 13.47
C MET A 184 -20.76 -4.22 12.49
N ILE A 185 -21.86 -3.51 12.77
CA ILE A 185 -22.37 -2.41 11.94
C ILE A 185 -21.33 -1.29 11.82
N TYR A 186 -20.52 -1.06 12.86
CA TYR A 186 -19.43 -0.09 12.83
C TYR A 186 -18.22 -0.58 12.00
N TYR A 187 -17.71 -1.78 12.26
CA TYR A 187 -16.46 -2.23 11.65
C TYR A 187 -16.59 -2.71 10.20
N LEU A 188 -17.72 -3.32 9.81
CA LEU A 188 -17.91 -3.83 8.45
C LEU A 188 -17.71 -2.76 7.36
N PRO A 189 -18.37 -1.58 7.39
CA PRO A 189 -18.17 -0.55 6.38
C PRO A 189 -16.76 0.04 6.42
N LEU A 190 -16.16 0.20 7.60
CA LEU A 190 -14.78 0.70 7.73
C LEU A 190 -13.78 -0.25 7.07
N VAL A 191 -13.91 -1.55 7.32
CA VAL A 191 -13.07 -2.58 6.70
C VAL A 191 -13.30 -2.63 5.20
N ALA A 192 -14.55 -2.54 4.72
CA ALA A 192 -14.83 -2.49 3.30
C ALA A 192 -14.16 -1.28 2.61
N ILE A 193 -14.24 -0.09 3.21
CA ILE A 193 -13.61 1.12 2.68
C ILE A 193 -12.08 0.98 2.69
N PHE A 194 -11.51 0.47 3.78
CA PHE A 194 -10.07 0.20 3.87
C PHE A 194 -9.61 -0.74 2.77
N GLN A 195 -10.33 -1.83 2.53
CA GLN A 195 -9.97 -2.84 1.53
C GLN A 195 -10.14 -2.33 0.09
N ALA A 196 -11.15 -1.51 -0.18
CA ALA A 196 -11.28 -0.82 -1.46
C ALA A 196 -10.11 0.16 -1.69
N GLY A 197 -9.72 0.91 -0.66
CA GLY A 197 -8.57 1.81 -0.71
C GLY A 197 -7.25 1.07 -0.92
N TRP A 198 -7.06 -0.05 -0.22
CA TRP A 198 -5.95 -0.98 -0.38
C TRP A 198 -5.81 -1.45 -1.83
N ALA A 199 -6.88 -2.00 -2.41
CA ALA A 199 -6.91 -2.48 -3.79
C ALA A 199 -6.54 -1.36 -4.78
N ALA A 200 -7.04 -0.14 -4.53
CA ALA A 200 -6.77 1.01 -5.39
C ALA A 200 -5.29 1.39 -5.40
N VAL A 201 -4.68 1.51 -4.23
CA VAL A 201 -3.25 1.84 -4.10
C VAL A 201 -2.39 0.72 -4.72
N GLN A 202 -2.70 -0.54 -4.42
CA GLN A 202 -1.93 -1.69 -4.85
C GLN A 202 -1.80 -1.77 -6.39
N ILE A 203 -2.94 -1.76 -7.07
CA ILE A 203 -3.00 -2.06 -8.51
C ILE A 203 -2.48 -0.88 -9.31
N THR A 204 -2.84 0.33 -8.91
CA THR A 204 -2.42 1.54 -9.61
C THR A 204 -0.92 1.78 -9.47
N HIS A 205 -0.34 1.51 -8.30
CA HIS A 205 1.10 1.59 -8.07
C HIS A 205 1.85 0.57 -8.94
N LEU A 206 1.41 -0.70 -8.93
CA LEU A 206 2.04 -1.76 -9.71
C LEU A 206 1.95 -1.51 -11.22
N ALA A 207 0.83 -0.96 -11.70
CA ALA A 207 0.66 -0.60 -13.10
C ALA A 207 1.53 0.60 -13.52
N LEU A 208 1.81 1.53 -12.61
CA LEU A 208 2.60 2.73 -12.87
C LEU A 208 4.03 2.40 -13.35
N ILE A 209 4.57 1.25 -12.93
CA ILE A 209 5.93 0.81 -13.31
C ILE A 209 6.10 0.73 -14.83
N ASN A 210 5.05 0.34 -15.53
CA ASN A 210 5.05 0.15 -16.98
C ASN A 210 4.99 1.50 -17.72
N GLU A 211 4.46 2.53 -17.07
CA GLU A 211 4.36 3.89 -17.62
C GLU A 211 5.61 4.73 -17.33
N LEU A 212 6.41 4.33 -16.33
CA LEU A 212 7.67 4.98 -15.95
C LEU A 212 8.86 4.53 -16.79
N SER A 213 8.92 3.25 -17.16
CA SER A 213 10.03 2.69 -17.94
C SER A 213 9.53 1.63 -18.93
N MET A 214 10.13 1.57 -20.12
CA MET A 214 9.97 0.46 -21.06
C MET A 214 11.08 -0.60 -20.91
N GLU A 215 12.17 -0.26 -20.22
CA GLU A 215 13.33 -1.12 -20.08
C GLU A 215 13.12 -2.14 -18.95
N SER A 216 13.31 -3.42 -19.25
CA SER A 216 13.11 -4.50 -18.28
C SER A 216 14.06 -4.40 -17.08
N SER A 217 15.31 -3.95 -17.30
CA SER A 217 16.32 -3.78 -16.24
C SER A 217 15.86 -2.75 -15.19
N GLU A 218 15.36 -1.58 -15.65
CA GLU A 218 14.84 -0.52 -14.81
C GLU A 218 13.55 -0.93 -14.08
N ARG A 219 12.64 -1.68 -14.73
CA ARG A 219 11.44 -2.21 -14.07
C ARG A 219 11.81 -3.19 -12.94
N THR A 220 12.82 -4.04 -13.16
CA THR A 220 13.35 -4.92 -12.12
C THR A 220 13.97 -4.13 -10.97
N LEU A 221 14.73 -3.06 -11.25
CA LEU A 221 15.29 -2.17 -10.23
C LEU A 221 14.20 -1.43 -9.42
N LEU A 222 13.19 -0.89 -10.08
CA LEU A 222 12.06 -0.24 -9.40
C LEU A 222 11.30 -1.22 -8.50
N THR A 223 11.15 -2.46 -8.98
CA THR A 223 10.52 -3.54 -8.22
C THR A 223 11.35 -3.94 -7.01
N SER A 224 12.67 -4.09 -7.14
CA SER A 224 13.55 -4.42 -6.03
C SER A 224 13.63 -3.30 -4.99
N LEU A 225 13.65 -2.03 -5.42
CA LEU A 225 13.55 -0.88 -4.51
C LEU A 225 12.22 -0.85 -3.77
N ARG A 226 11.09 -1.15 -4.43
CA ARG A 226 9.79 -1.29 -3.76
C ARG A 226 9.86 -2.36 -2.67
N TYR A 227 10.37 -3.54 -2.99
CA TYR A 227 10.53 -4.63 -2.02
C TYR A 227 11.43 -4.27 -0.83
N LEU A 228 12.51 -3.53 -1.06
CA LEU A 228 13.36 -3.02 0.02
C LEU A 228 12.54 -2.18 1.02
N PHE A 229 11.72 -1.25 0.52
CA PHE A 229 10.87 -0.43 1.37
C PHE A 229 9.73 -1.22 2.03
N THR A 230 9.18 -2.25 1.38
CA THR A 230 8.25 -3.19 2.03
C THR A 230 8.91 -3.87 3.24
N VAL A 231 10.16 -4.33 3.10
CA VAL A 231 10.91 -4.95 4.19
C VAL A 231 11.13 -3.98 5.35
N LEU A 232 11.55 -2.75 5.05
CA LEU A 232 11.75 -1.71 6.05
C LEU A 232 10.43 -1.33 6.76
N SER A 233 9.32 -1.30 6.02
CA SER A 233 7.98 -1.01 6.57
C SER A 233 7.55 -2.07 7.57
N ASN A 234 7.73 -3.35 7.24
CA ASN A 234 7.37 -4.46 8.12
C ASN A 234 8.23 -4.48 9.39
N LEU A 235 9.54 -4.21 9.25
CA LEU A 235 10.46 -4.08 10.39
C LEU A 235 10.02 -2.95 11.32
N LEU A 236 9.66 -1.79 10.75
CA LEU A 236 9.16 -0.64 11.50
C LEU A 236 7.90 -1.01 12.29
N VAL A 237 6.92 -1.69 11.68
CA VAL A 237 5.68 -2.11 12.36
C VAL A 237 5.99 -3.03 13.54
N TYR A 238 6.81 -4.06 13.34
CA TYR A 238 7.10 -5.02 14.41
C TYR A 238 7.90 -4.41 15.56
N ILE A 239 8.90 -3.58 15.26
CA ILE A 239 9.67 -2.86 16.29
C ILE A 239 8.78 -1.85 17.02
N SER A 240 7.98 -1.06 16.30
CA SER A 240 7.06 -0.10 16.92
C SER A 240 6.04 -0.80 17.82
N THR A 241 5.49 -1.93 17.39
CA THR A 241 4.54 -2.70 18.22
C THR A 241 5.22 -3.25 19.47
N PHE A 242 6.44 -3.79 19.33
CA PHE A 242 7.23 -4.27 20.48
C PHE A 242 7.48 -3.16 21.51
N LEU A 243 7.94 -1.99 21.06
CA LEU A 243 8.22 -0.85 21.93
C LEU A 243 6.94 -0.32 22.62
N LEU A 244 5.83 -0.26 21.90
CA LEU A 244 4.54 0.18 22.45
C LEU A 244 4.02 -0.78 23.52
N LEU A 245 4.08 -2.09 23.28
CA LEU A 245 3.68 -3.10 24.26
C LEU A 245 4.61 -3.11 25.48
N GLN A 246 5.92 -2.94 25.28
CA GLN A 246 6.87 -2.86 26.38
C GLN A 246 6.64 -1.61 27.24
N HIS A 247 6.36 -0.47 26.61
CA HIS A 247 6.03 0.75 27.33
C HIS A 247 4.73 0.58 28.15
N GLN A 248 3.71 -0.04 27.57
CA GLN A 248 2.44 -0.29 28.27
C GLN A 248 2.64 -1.20 29.50
N ASN A 249 3.38 -2.31 29.35
CA ASN A 249 3.73 -3.19 30.47
C ASN A 249 4.40 -2.44 31.64
N HIS A 250 5.31 -1.52 31.32
CA HIS A 250 6.00 -0.74 32.35
C HIS A 250 5.04 0.23 33.07
N VAL A 251 4.08 0.81 32.36
CA VAL A 251 3.03 1.66 32.95
C VAL A 251 2.12 0.86 33.86
N ASP A 252 1.67 -0.32 33.39
CA ASP A 252 0.78 -1.21 34.17
C ASP A 252 1.45 -1.66 35.47
N ASN A 253 2.72 -2.07 35.40
CA ASN A 253 3.51 -2.48 36.57
C ASN A 253 3.68 -1.35 37.59
N ASN A 254 3.98 -0.13 37.13
CA ASN A 254 4.13 1.02 38.01
C ASN A 254 2.83 1.41 38.72
N ASN A 255 1.70 1.31 38.01
CA ASN A 255 0.38 1.57 38.59
C ASN A 255 0.04 0.53 39.67
N ASN A 256 0.34 -0.75 39.43
CA ASN A 256 0.14 -1.82 40.41
C ASN A 256 0.98 -1.60 41.67
N ILE A 257 2.27 -1.25 41.52
CA ILE A 257 3.16 -0.94 42.66
C ILE A 257 2.61 0.24 43.47
N ARG A 258 2.13 1.29 42.81
CA ARG A 258 1.53 2.46 43.47
C ARG A 258 0.26 2.10 44.24
N ASN A 259 -0.61 1.28 43.64
CA ASN A 259 -1.84 0.82 44.27
C ASN A 259 -1.56 -0.06 45.49
N ASP A 260 -0.62 -1.01 45.39
CA ASP A 260 -0.20 -1.85 46.51
C ASP A 260 0.37 -1.04 47.67
N THR A 261 1.16 -0.01 47.35
CA THR A 261 1.71 0.92 48.36
C THR A 261 0.59 1.72 49.03
N SER A 262 -0.39 2.19 48.25
CA SER A 262 -1.56 2.89 48.78
C SER A 262 -2.43 2.00 49.68
N ILE A 263 -2.63 0.73 49.31
CA ILE A 263 -3.39 -0.25 50.10
C ILE A 263 -2.65 -0.56 51.39
N LYS A 264 -1.34 -0.78 51.34
CA LYS A 264 -0.52 -1.01 52.54
C LYS A 264 -0.56 0.18 53.50
N ASN A 265 -0.49 1.40 52.97
CA ASN A 265 -0.60 2.61 53.80
C ASN A 265 -2.01 2.72 54.43
N SER A 266 -3.07 2.49 53.66
CA SER A 266 -4.45 2.47 54.18
C SER A 266 -4.70 1.35 55.20
N MET A 267 -4.05 0.19 55.04
CA MET A 267 -4.13 -0.92 56.01
C MET A 267 -3.34 -0.61 57.29
N ASN A 268 -2.22 0.10 57.20
CA ASN A 268 -1.42 0.52 58.35
C ASN A 268 -2.15 1.58 59.18
N ASP A 269 -2.88 2.50 58.54
CA ASP A 269 -3.74 3.48 59.23
C ASP A 269 -4.94 2.84 59.94
N MET A 270 -5.30 1.61 59.55
CA MET A 270 -6.39 0.83 60.16
C MET A 270 -5.90 -0.13 61.26
N LEU A 271 -4.61 -0.10 61.61
CA LEU A 271 -3.97 -1.03 62.55
C LEU A 271 -3.72 -0.40 63.92
N PRO A 272 -4.72 -0.43 64.82
CA PRO A 272 -4.46 -1.05 66.12
C PRO A 272 -5.23 -2.37 66.36
N LEU A 273 -6.14 -2.79 65.46
CA LEU A 273 -7.15 -3.80 65.82
C LEU A 273 -6.92 -5.21 65.28
N ARG A 274 -5.95 -5.44 64.36
CA ARG A 274 -5.89 -6.70 63.58
C ARG A 274 -4.75 -7.65 63.94
N LYS A 275 -4.30 -7.65 65.19
CA LYS A 275 -3.21 -8.54 65.64
C LYS A 275 -3.62 -9.97 66.05
N LEU A 276 -4.87 -10.41 65.79
CA LEU A 276 -5.39 -11.66 66.40
C LEU A 276 -5.96 -12.75 65.49
N LEU A 277 -5.92 -12.64 64.16
CA LEU A 277 -6.30 -13.76 63.30
C LEU A 277 -5.31 -13.93 62.15
N ASN A 278 -4.17 -14.56 62.48
CA ASN A 278 -3.32 -15.21 61.50
C ASN A 278 -3.32 -16.70 61.84
N TYR A 279 -4.15 -17.48 61.15
CA TYR A 279 -4.09 -18.93 61.21
C TYR A 279 -4.43 -19.51 59.84
N ASN A 280 -3.40 -20.10 59.25
CA ASN A 280 -3.35 -21.15 58.24
C ASN A 280 -4.00 -20.91 56.87
N GLU A 281 -3.17 -20.99 55.82
CA GLU A 281 -3.42 -21.99 54.78
C GLU A 281 -2.11 -22.39 54.07
N VAL A 282 -1.86 -23.70 54.10
CA VAL A 282 -0.84 -24.42 53.33
C VAL A 282 -1.65 -25.25 52.33
N GLU A 283 -1.48 -25.06 51.03
CA GLU A 283 -1.91 -26.07 50.05
C GLU A 283 -1.00 -26.11 48.82
N TYR A 284 -0.61 -27.34 48.48
CA TYR A 284 0.37 -27.74 47.46
C TYR A 284 -0.33 -28.12 46.13
N ILE A 285 0.18 -27.56 45.02
CA ILE A 285 0.50 -28.19 43.72
C ILE A 285 -0.50 -29.17 43.06
N MET A 286 -1.00 -28.76 41.88
CA MET A 286 -1.03 -29.63 40.68
C MET A 286 -0.95 -28.78 39.40
N LEU A 287 0.23 -28.72 38.75
CA LEU A 287 0.44 -28.09 37.44
C LEU A 287 0.52 -29.18 36.36
N PRO A 288 -0.24 -29.12 35.24
CA PRO A 288 0.02 -29.97 34.10
C PRO A 288 1.32 -29.51 33.43
N MET A 289 2.29 -30.42 33.46
CA MET A 289 3.55 -30.41 32.74
C MET A 289 3.30 -30.21 31.23
N VAL A 290 3.69 -29.05 30.69
CA VAL A 290 4.24 -28.84 29.33
C VAL A 290 4.79 -27.40 29.27
N MET A 291 6.12 -27.30 29.04
CA MET A 291 6.92 -26.11 28.66
C MET A 291 7.21 -25.03 29.72
N THR A 292 8.01 -25.35 30.75
CA THR A 292 8.70 -24.35 31.61
C THR A 292 10.16 -24.07 31.20
N SER A 293 10.66 -24.62 30.09
CA SER A 293 12.06 -24.47 29.66
C SER A 293 12.35 -23.32 28.70
N HIS A 294 11.36 -22.48 28.35
CA HIS A 294 11.62 -21.34 27.43
C HIS A 294 12.34 -20.20 28.18
N PRO A 295 13.49 -19.67 27.70
CA PRO A 295 14.22 -18.57 28.34
C PRO A 295 13.41 -17.27 28.52
N LEU A 296 12.28 -17.14 27.81
CA LEU A 296 11.36 -15.99 27.87
C LEU A 296 10.35 -16.08 29.03
N SER A 297 10.17 -17.25 29.67
CA SER A 297 9.30 -17.38 30.84
C SER A 297 9.94 -16.79 32.11
N LYS A 298 11.27 -16.69 32.14
CA LYS A 298 12.03 -16.15 33.28
C LYS A 298 12.02 -14.62 33.40
N CYS A 299 11.42 -13.91 32.45
CA CYS A 299 11.23 -12.45 32.56
C CYS A 299 10.00 -12.06 33.42
N SER A 300 9.20 -13.01 33.91
CA SER A 300 8.11 -12.73 34.87
C SER A 300 8.47 -13.18 36.28
N ASN A 301 9.27 -12.38 36.98
CA ASN A 301 9.44 -12.47 38.43
C ASN A 301 8.85 -11.22 39.09
N SER A 302 7.56 -11.26 39.39
CA SER A 302 6.97 -10.76 40.65
C SER A 302 5.44 -10.84 40.59
N SER A 303 4.85 -11.22 41.73
CA SER A 303 3.41 -11.38 42.02
C SER A 303 2.72 -12.64 41.44
N LEU A 304 2.63 -13.63 42.32
CA LEU A 304 1.66 -14.72 42.27
C LEU A 304 0.25 -14.10 42.25
N SER A 305 -0.33 -13.96 41.06
CA SER A 305 -1.76 -13.71 40.88
C SER A 305 -2.34 -14.77 39.96
N SER A 306 -3.39 -15.42 40.46
CA SER A 306 -4.36 -16.38 39.90
C SER A 306 -4.09 -17.05 38.54
N PRO A 307 -4.28 -18.40 38.44
CA PRO A 307 -4.09 -19.17 37.23
C PRO A 307 -5.31 -19.07 36.29
N SER A 308 -5.59 -17.89 35.74
CA SER A 308 -6.36 -17.73 34.49
C SER A 308 -6.44 -16.24 34.16
N ILE A 309 -6.01 -15.86 32.95
CA ILE A 309 -6.60 -14.86 32.04
C ILE A 309 -5.47 -14.37 31.12
N ILE A 310 -5.77 -14.30 29.83
CA ILE A 310 -4.85 -13.81 28.79
C ILE A 310 -4.44 -12.37 29.14
N ASP A 311 -3.13 -12.10 29.21
CA ASP A 311 -2.51 -10.81 29.58
C ASP A 311 -2.87 -9.64 28.65
N PHE A 312 -3.44 -9.93 27.48
CA PHE A 312 -3.86 -8.92 26.50
C PHE A 312 -5.35 -8.59 26.61
N GLY A 313 -5.70 -7.31 26.74
CA GLY A 313 -7.08 -6.89 26.99
C GLY A 313 -7.42 -5.45 26.60
N LYS A 314 -8.46 -4.90 27.25
CA LYS A 314 -8.97 -3.54 26.95
C LYS A 314 -7.94 -2.44 27.21
N ASP A 315 -7.05 -2.66 28.18
CA ASP A 315 -6.01 -1.69 28.56
C ASP A 315 -4.94 -1.49 27.48
N ASP A 316 -4.83 -2.45 26.55
CA ASP A 316 -3.89 -2.38 25.43
C ASP A 316 -4.47 -1.70 24.18
N ILE A 317 -5.77 -1.39 24.16
CA ILE A 317 -6.43 -0.70 23.04
C ILE A 317 -5.73 0.64 22.71
N PRO A 318 -5.37 1.50 23.68
CA PRO A 318 -4.69 2.76 23.40
C PRO A 318 -3.32 2.56 22.73
N ALA A 319 -2.62 1.46 23.01
CA ALA A 319 -1.35 1.15 22.35
C ALA A 319 -1.57 0.88 20.84
N PHE A 320 -2.60 0.13 20.49
CA PHE A 320 -2.99 -0.13 19.09
C PHE A 320 -3.51 1.11 18.36
N GLN A 321 -4.20 2.01 19.07
CA GLN A 321 -4.58 3.31 18.51
C GLN A 321 -3.35 4.15 18.18
N LYS A 322 -2.41 4.28 19.14
CA LYS A 322 -1.14 5.00 18.93
C LYS A 322 -0.34 4.40 17.77
N LEU A 323 -0.32 3.07 17.64
CA LEU A 323 0.28 2.37 16.51
C LEU A 323 -0.38 2.78 15.19
N GLY A 324 -1.71 2.75 15.11
CA GLY A 324 -2.47 3.15 13.93
C GLY A 324 -2.20 4.59 13.49
N PHE A 325 -2.20 5.54 14.42
CA PHE A 325 -1.87 6.94 14.12
C PHE A 325 -0.42 7.14 13.68
N THR A 326 0.52 6.44 14.31
CA THR A 326 1.94 6.51 13.96
C THR A 326 2.16 6.01 12.52
N ILE A 327 1.55 4.88 12.16
CA ILE A 327 1.64 4.30 10.83
C ILE A 327 1.02 5.22 9.77
N ILE A 328 -0.15 5.79 10.04
CA ILE A 328 -0.78 6.73 9.11
C ILE A 328 0.01 8.03 8.99
N GLY A 329 0.64 8.51 10.06
CA GLY A 329 1.53 9.67 10.00
C GLY A 329 2.75 9.42 9.09
N VAL A 330 3.46 8.30 9.31
CA VAL A 330 4.64 7.93 8.51
C VAL A 330 4.25 7.60 7.06
N GLY A 331 3.22 6.78 6.87
CA GLY A 331 2.73 6.37 5.55
C GLY A 331 2.10 7.53 4.77
N GLY A 332 1.37 8.43 5.44
CA GLY A 332 0.83 9.63 4.83
C GLY A 332 1.92 10.57 4.34
N LEU A 333 3.01 10.73 5.09
CA LEU A 333 4.17 11.52 4.66
C LEU A 333 4.85 10.92 3.42
N THR A 334 5.13 9.62 3.41
CA THR A 334 5.78 8.95 2.26
C THR A 334 4.89 8.96 1.03
N MET A 335 3.57 8.82 1.22
CA MET A 335 2.56 8.98 0.18
C MET A 335 2.60 10.39 -0.42
N LEU A 336 2.65 11.45 0.40
CA LEU A 336 2.77 12.82 -0.09
C LEU A 336 4.06 12.99 -0.91
N LEU A 337 5.19 12.48 -0.42
CA LEU A 337 6.47 12.51 -1.12
C LEU A 337 6.40 11.80 -2.48
N PHE A 338 5.72 10.66 -2.60
CA PHE A 338 5.47 10.00 -3.88
C PHE A 338 4.67 10.91 -4.84
N HIS A 339 3.60 11.54 -4.35
CA HIS A 339 2.78 12.43 -5.18
C HIS A 339 3.52 13.70 -5.61
N PHE A 340 4.46 14.23 -4.83
CA PHE A 340 5.30 15.35 -5.26
C PHE A 340 6.49 14.92 -6.13
N GLY A 341 7.06 13.75 -5.86
CA GLY A 341 8.27 13.23 -6.49
C GLY A 341 8.05 12.73 -7.92
N VAL A 342 6.93 12.06 -8.16
CA VAL A 342 6.53 11.55 -9.48
C VAL A 342 5.69 12.60 -10.23
N ARG A 343 6.23 13.21 -11.28
CA ARG A 343 5.57 14.32 -12.01
C ARG A 343 5.09 13.86 -13.38
N LYS A 344 4.12 14.58 -13.96
CA LYS A 344 3.55 14.26 -15.29
C LYS A 344 4.61 14.10 -16.39
N LYS A 345 5.68 14.90 -16.34
CA LYS A 345 6.80 14.84 -17.30
C LYS A 345 7.66 13.59 -17.20
N ASP A 346 7.55 12.84 -16.10
CA ASP A 346 8.33 11.65 -15.84
C ASP A 346 7.68 10.40 -16.47
N PHE A 347 6.44 10.53 -16.98
CA PHE A 347 5.73 9.47 -17.69
C PHE A 347 6.11 9.44 -19.16
N ILE A 348 6.19 8.24 -19.72
CA ILE A 348 6.45 8.02 -21.14
C ILE A 348 5.18 8.37 -21.92
N HIS A 349 4.98 9.65 -22.22
CA HIS A 349 4.05 10.07 -23.27
C HIS A 349 4.79 10.05 -24.61
N ASN A 350 4.21 9.32 -25.58
CA ASN A 350 4.68 9.14 -26.96
C ASN A 350 5.70 8.01 -27.16
N VAL A 351 5.18 6.78 -27.30
CA VAL A 351 5.73 5.92 -28.35
C VAL A 351 5.17 6.48 -29.66
N ARG A 352 6.02 7.12 -30.49
CA ARG A 352 5.68 7.30 -31.90
C ARG A 352 5.38 5.89 -32.42
N PRO A 353 4.24 5.62 -33.08
CA PRO A 353 4.06 4.34 -33.73
C PRO A 353 5.27 4.14 -34.63
N ILE A 354 6.02 3.07 -34.39
CA ILE A 354 7.08 2.66 -35.30
C ILE A 354 6.36 2.42 -36.62
N THR A 355 6.49 3.35 -37.56
CA THR A 355 6.24 3.05 -38.95
C THR A 355 7.26 1.98 -39.29
N VAL A 356 6.80 0.73 -39.30
CA VAL A 356 7.55 -0.36 -39.93
C VAL A 356 7.75 0.10 -41.36
N VAL A 357 8.93 0.63 -41.65
CA VAL A 357 9.39 0.74 -43.02
C VAL A 357 9.72 -0.70 -43.38
N ASP A 358 8.81 -1.35 -44.09
CA ASP A 358 9.07 -2.64 -44.72
C ASP A 358 10.27 -2.47 -45.63
N ASN A 359 11.45 -2.82 -45.13
CA ASN A 359 12.64 -2.98 -45.95
C ASN A 359 12.70 -4.47 -46.32
N PRO A 360 12.48 -4.87 -47.59
CA PRO A 360 12.20 -6.28 -47.93
C PRO A 360 13.39 -7.24 -47.81
N ASN A 361 14.55 -6.82 -47.30
CA ASN A 361 15.82 -7.50 -47.59
C ASN A 361 16.60 -7.95 -46.35
N HIS A 362 15.96 -8.61 -45.38
CA HIS A 362 16.71 -9.39 -44.40
C HIS A 362 16.18 -10.82 -44.28
N GLU A 363 17.01 -11.73 -44.78
CA GLU A 363 16.89 -13.18 -44.64
C GLU A 363 16.61 -13.56 -43.18
N SER A 364 15.53 -14.32 -43.01
CA SER A 364 15.03 -14.77 -41.71
C SER A 364 15.99 -15.78 -41.07
N VAL A 365 16.70 -15.33 -40.04
CA VAL A 365 17.31 -16.25 -39.06
C VAL A 365 16.18 -17.01 -38.37
N SER A 366 16.21 -18.33 -38.51
CA SER A 366 15.27 -19.28 -37.91
C SER A 366 15.26 -19.16 -36.38
N GLN A 367 14.39 -18.30 -35.84
CA GLN A 367 14.06 -18.28 -34.42
C GLN A 367 12.98 -19.33 -34.14
N ILE A 368 13.21 -20.09 -33.07
CA ILE A 368 12.27 -21.05 -32.48
C ILE A 368 10.90 -20.38 -32.34
N LYS A 369 9.91 -20.83 -33.12
CA LYS A 369 8.50 -20.44 -32.99
C LYS A 369 7.96 -20.94 -31.65
N HIS A 370 8.20 -20.21 -30.57
CA HIS A 370 7.21 -20.21 -29.49
C HIS A 370 5.95 -19.53 -30.06
N PRO A 371 4.77 -20.16 -29.99
CA PRO A 371 3.54 -19.51 -30.46
C PRO A 371 3.35 -18.24 -29.64
N ALA A 372 3.60 -17.09 -30.26
CA ALA A 372 3.34 -15.79 -29.66
C ALA A 372 1.82 -15.64 -29.55
N TYR A 373 1.27 -15.99 -28.39
CA TYR A 373 -0.14 -15.68 -28.09
C TYR A 373 -0.26 -14.15 -28.04
N ILE A 374 -0.87 -13.57 -29.07
CA ILE A 374 -1.17 -12.14 -29.09
C ILE A 374 -2.38 -11.93 -28.19
N ILE A 375 -2.13 -11.40 -27.00
CA ILE A 375 -3.16 -11.05 -26.04
C ILE A 375 -3.76 -9.71 -26.46
N THR A 376 -4.98 -9.72 -26.97
CA THR A 376 -5.67 -8.49 -27.41
C THR A 376 -6.71 -8.03 -26.39
N THR A 377 -7.34 -8.99 -25.70
CA THR A 377 -8.41 -8.73 -24.74
C THR A 377 -8.10 -9.44 -23.41
N TRP A 378 -8.60 -8.90 -22.30
CA TRP A 378 -8.46 -9.51 -20.97
C TRP A 378 -8.96 -10.97 -20.91
N ARG A 379 -9.92 -11.33 -21.77
CA ARG A 379 -10.48 -12.69 -21.87
C ARG A 379 -9.48 -13.69 -22.44
N ASP A 380 -8.51 -13.24 -23.22
CA ASP A 380 -7.49 -14.11 -23.82
C ASP A 380 -6.57 -14.70 -22.73
N TRP A 381 -6.35 -13.97 -21.64
CA TRP A 381 -5.62 -14.48 -20.47
C TRP A 381 -6.27 -15.72 -19.85
N LEU A 382 -7.61 -15.76 -19.80
CA LEU A 382 -8.35 -16.88 -19.20
C LEU A 382 -8.29 -18.15 -20.06
N ARG A 383 -7.89 -18.05 -21.32
CA ARG A 383 -7.70 -19.22 -22.21
C ARG A 383 -6.33 -19.86 -22.06
N LEU A 384 -5.38 -19.19 -21.42
CA LEU A 384 -4.02 -19.70 -21.28
C LEU A 384 -3.97 -20.73 -20.14
N PRO A 385 -3.59 -22.00 -20.39
CA PRO A 385 -3.51 -23.00 -19.33
C PRO A 385 -2.48 -22.63 -18.24
N LEU A 386 -1.38 -21.95 -18.63
CA LEU A 386 -0.36 -21.47 -17.71
C LEU A 386 -0.91 -20.47 -16.68
N PHE A 387 -1.91 -19.66 -17.05
CA PHE A 387 -2.55 -18.71 -16.14
C PHE A 387 -3.22 -19.43 -14.97
N TRP A 388 -3.95 -20.51 -15.25
CA TRP A 388 -4.63 -21.30 -14.23
C TRP A 388 -3.66 -22.11 -13.37
N ILE A 389 -2.61 -22.69 -13.96
CA ILE A 389 -1.58 -23.42 -13.20
C ILE A 389 -0.88 -22.49 -12.23
N LEU A 390 -0.43 -21.31 -12.68
CA LEU A 390 0.23 -20.33 -11.83
C LEU A 390 -0.72 -19.79 -10.75
N GLY A 391 -1.98 -19.52 -11.13
CA GLY A 391 -3.02 -19.10 -10.20
C GLY A 391 -3.28 -20.13 -9.09
N PHE A 392 -3.34 -21.41 -9.44
CA PHE A 392 -3.50 -22.51 -8.49
C PHE A 392 -2.37 -22.54 -7.46
N PHE A 393 -1.11 -22.60 -7.91
CA PHE A 393 0.04 -22.60 -6.99
C PHE A 393 0.09 -21.34 -6.14
N TYR A 394 -0.18 -20.18 -6.74
CA TYR A 394 -0.23 -18.91 -6.03
C TYR A 394 -1.29 -18.92 -4.91
N MET A 395 -2.48 -19.48 -5.16
CA MET A 395 -3.54 -19.59 -4.16
C MET A 395 -3.15 -20.50 -3.00
N PHE A 396 -2.48 -21.62 -3.25
CA PHE A 396 -1.98 -22.49 -2.17
C PHE A 396 -0.93 -21.79 -1.30
N VAL A 397 0.03 -21.11 -1.94
CA VAL A 397 1.04 -20.33 -1.20
C VAL A 397 0.38 -19.23 -0.37
N ARG A 398 -0.58 -18.49 -0.95
CA ARG A 398 -1.34 -17.46 -0.25
C ARG A 398 -2.11 -18.02 0.94
N LEU A 399 -2.74 -19.18 0.80
CA LEU A 399 -3.47 -19.83 1.88
C LEU A 399 -2.54 -20.14 3.07
N ILE A 400 -1.40 -20.77 2.81
CA ILE A 400 -0.43 -21.15 3.86
C ILE A 400 0.09 -19.89 4.58
N VAL A 401 0.50 -18.87 3.82
CA VAL A 401 1.03 -17.62 4.39
C VAL A 401 -0.03 -16.89 5.21
N ASN A 402 -1.25 -16.73 4.68
CA ASN A 402 -2.32 -15.98 5.35
C ASN A 402 -2.78 -16.69 6.64
N VAL A 403 -2.92 -18.01 6.62
CA VAL A 403 -3.28 -18.78 7.83
C VAL A 403 -2.18 -18.65 8.87
N SER A 404 -0.92 -18.81 8.47
CA SER A 404 0.22 -18.71 9.39
C SER A 404 0.29 -17.32 10.02
N GLN A 405 0.19 -16.24 9.23
CA GLN A 405 0.27 -14.87 9.74
C GLN A 405 -0.91 -14.49 10.63
N ALA A 406 -2.14 -14.84 10.25
CA ALA A 406 -3.34 -14.44 10.99
C ALA A 406 -3.50 -15.18 12.33
N TYR A 407 -3.08 -16.45 12.40
CA TYR A 407 -3.24 -17.27 13.61
C TYR A 407 -2.03 -17.30 14.52
N LEU A 408 -0.83 -16.89 14.06
CA LEU A 408 0.39 -16.93 14.85
C LEU A 408 0.23 -16.22 16.20
N THR A 409 -0.25 -14.99 16.20
CA THR A 409 -0.40 -14.18 17.43
C THR A 409 -1.48 -14.73 18.35
N ILE A 410 -2.59 -15.25 17.81
CA ILE A 410 -3.64 -15.91 18.60
C ILE A 410 -3.12 -17.20 19.22
N TYR A 411 -2.35 -17.99 18.49
CA TYR A 411 -1.76 -19.23 18.99
C TYR A 411 -0.83 -18.96 20.18
N LEU A 412 0.01 -17.93 20.09
CA LEU A 412 0.91 -17.51 21.17
C LEU A 412 0.15 -17.10 22.44
N LEU A 413 -0.88 -16.26 22.30
CA LEU A 413 -1.66 -15.76 23.45
C LEU A 413 -2.60 -16.80 24.06
N HIS A 414 -3.34 -17.52 23.21
CA HIS A 414 -4.45 -18.35 23.65
C HIS A 414 -4.02 -19.78 23.97
N SER A 415 -3.24 -20.39 23.07
CA SER A 415 -2.85 -21.80 23.19
C SER A 415 -1.61 -21.96 24.04
N LEU A 416 -0.58 -21.14 23.80
CA LEU A 416 0.67 -21.20 24.57
C LEU A 416 0.66 -20.33 25.84
N ARG A 417 -0.32 -19.42 25.98
CA ARG A 417 -0.47 -18.52 27.14
C ARG A 417 0.81 -17.73 27.45
N LEU A 418 1.50 -17.28 26.41
CA LEU A 418 2.72 -16.49 26.54
C LEU A 418 2.41 -15.01 26.82
N PRO A 419 3.35 -14.25 27.42
CA PRO A 419 3.18 -12.82 27.68
C PRO A 419 2.88 -12.01 26.42
N LYS A 420 2.11 -10.92 26.52
CA LYS A 420 1.65 -10.15 25.34
C LYS A 420 2.77 -9.61 24.45
N VAL A 421 3.95 -9.38 25.01
CA VAL A 421 5.17 -8.96 24.26
C VAL A 421 5.55 -9.96 23.16
N THR A 422 5.29 -11.25 23.37
CA THR A 422 5.66 -12.30 22.41
C THR A 422 4.92 -12.17 21.08
N MET A 423 3.76 -11.51 21.05
CA MET A 423 3.03 -11.22 19.82
C MET A 423 3.77 -10.29 18.86
N ALA A 424 4.69 -9.46 19.36
CA ALA A 424 5.53 -8.63 18.51
C ALA A 424 6.87 -9.31 18.21
N LEU A 425 7.45 -9.96 19.22
CA LEU A 425 8.78 -10.56 19.12
C LEU A 425 8.82 -11.76 18.16
N VAL A 426 7.84 -12.67 18.22
CA VAL A 426 7.87 -13.89 17.40
C VAL A 426 7.69 -13.58 15.91
N PRO A 427 6.70 -12.77 15.47
CA PRO A 427 6.62 -12.35 14.07
C PRO A 427 7.87 -11.61 13.59
N LEU A 428 8.48 -10.77 14.44
CA LEU A 428 9.74 -10.11 14.13
C LEU A 428 10.86 -11.12 13.86
N THR A 429 11.03 -12.12 14.72
CA THR A 429 12.06 -13.16 14.54
C THR A 429 11.80 -13.96 13.26
N VAL A 430 10.56 -14.39 13.01
CA VAL A 430 10.19 -15.08 11.76
C VAL A 430 10.53 -14.21 10.54
N TYR A 431 10.27 -12.91 10.61
CA TYR A 431 10.56 -11.98 9.54
C TYR A 431 12.07 -11.79 9.32
N LEU A 432 12.86 -11.63 10.39
CA LEU A 432 14.32 -11.54 10.32
C LEU A 432 14.95 -12.81 9.74
N THR A 433 14.46 -13.99 10.16
CA THR A 433 14.89 -15.26 9.58
C THR A 433 14.54 -15.32 8.09
N SER A 434 13.35 -14.89 7.70
CA SER A 434 12.96 -14.83 6.28
C SER A 434 13.89 -13.93 5.46
N ILE A 435 14.29 -12.76 5.99
CA ILE A 435 15.25 -11.86 5.32
C ILE A 435 16.59 -12.58 5.16
N ALA A 436 17.11 -13.21 6.22
CA ALA A 436 18.36 -13.97 6.16
C ALA A 436 18.29 -15.08 5.10
N THR A 437 17.18 -15.84 5.04
CA THR A 437 16.97 -16.88 4.03
C THR A 437 16.98 -16.30 2.62
N THR A 438 16.38 -15.14 2.37
CA THR A 438 16.39 -14.53 1.02
C THR A 438 17.79 -14.15 0.54
N MET A 439 18.71 -13.79 1.43
CA MET A 439 20.11 -13.50 1.06
C MET A 439 20.84 -14.77 0.61
N VAL A 440 20.49 -15.92 1.18
CA VAL A 440 21.08 -17.23 0.85
C VAL A 440 20.41 -17.85 -0.39
N GLN A 441 19.17 -17.48 -0.69
CA GLN A 441 18.38 -18.08 -1.77
C GLN A 441 19.03 -17.93 -3.15
N LYS A 442 19.56 -16.74 -3.49
CA LYS A 442 20.16 -16.51 -4.82
C LYS A 442 21.41 -17.37 -5.07
N PRO A 443 22.40 -17.43 -4.16
CA PRO A 443 23.53 -18.36 -4.28
C PRO A 443 23.10 -19.82 -4.48
N ILE A 444 22.09 -20.28 -3.73
CA ILE A 444 21.56 -21.65 -3.85
C ILE A 444 20.91 -21.86 -5.23
N GLN A 445 20.11 -20.90 -5.68
CA GLN A 445 19.46 -20.98 -7.00
C GLN A 445 20.47 -21.02 -8.13
N ASP A 446 21.53 -20.20 -8.04
CA ASP A 446 22.63 -20.20 -9.03
C ASP A 446 23.40 -21.53 -9.00
N LEU A 447 23.56 -22.16 -7.83
CA LEU A 447 24.20 -23.47 -7.70
C LEU A 447 23.36 -24.58 -8.34
N ILE A 448 22.07 -24.66 -8.00
CA ILE A 448 21.14 -25.66 -8.56
C ILE A 448 21.03 -25.50 -10.08
N SER A 449 20.91 -24.27 -10.56
CA SER A 449 20.83 -24.01 -12.01
C SER A 449 22.09 -24.47 -12.75
N ARG A 450 23.27 -24.38 -12.15
CA ARG A 450 24.52 -24.88 -12.75
C ARG A 450 24.56 -26.40 -12.79
N GLU A 451 24.05 -27.06 -11.76
CA GLU A 451 23.96 -28.52 -11.68
C GLU A 451 22.95 -29.09 -12.70
N ASP A 452 21.80 -28.44 -12.87
CA ASP A 452 20.83 -28.84 -13.91
C ASP A 452 21.38 -28.70 -15.32
N ILE A 453 22.17 -27.65 -15.58
CA ILE A 453 22.85 -27.45 -16.86
C ILE A 453 23.89 -28.57 -17.07
N SER A 454 24.71 -28.89 -16.07
CA SER A 454 25.73 -29.94 -16.19
C SER A 454 25.11 -31.32 -16.41
N LEU A 455 24.04 -31.67 -15.69
CA LEU A 455 23.30 -32.93 -15.88
C LEU A 455 22.66 -33.03 -17.27
N ASN A 456 22.13 -31.92 -17.80
CA ASN A 456 21.57 -31.89 -19.14
C ASN A 456 22.65 -32.01 -20.23
N GLU A 457 23.83 -31.40 -20.03
CA GLU A 457 24.97 -31.58 -20.93
C GLU A 457 25.49 -33.03 -20.91
N GLU A 458 25.57 -33.65 -19.74
CA GLU A 458 25.99 -35.04 -19.61
C GLU A 458 25.00 -36.00 -20.30
N LYS A 459 23.69 -35.81 -20.10
CA LYS A 459 22.65 -36.57 -20.82
C LYS A 459 22.74 -36.39 -22.33
N LYS A 460 23.09 -35.19 -22.83
CA LYS A 460 23.31 -34.94 -24.27
C LYS A 460 24.56 -35.65 -24.79
N ARG A 461 25.65 -35.72 -24.01
CA ARG A 461 26.87 -36.45 -24.37
C ARG A 461 26.63 -37.96 -24.46
N ARG A 462 25.92 -38.55 -23.49
CA ARG A 462 25.57 -39.98 -23.49
C ARG A 462 24.63 -40.40 -24.62
N LYS A 463 23.84 -39.47 -25.19
CA LYS A 463 22.99 -39.74 -26.37
C LYS A 463 23.74 -39.61 -27.70
N ARG A 464 24.95 -39.05 -27.71
CA ARG A 464 25.79 -38.85 -28.91
C ARG A 464 26.85 -39.95 -29.08
N GLN A 465 27.17 -40.66 -28.01
CA GLN A 465 27.91 -41.92 -28.01
C GLN A 465 26.92 -43.06 -28.23
#